data_AF-A0A292YBF3-F1
#
_entry.id   AF-A0A292YBF3-F1
#
_cell.length_a   1.000
_cell.length_b   1.000
_cell.length_c   1.000
_cell.angle_alpha   90.00
_cell.angle_beta   90.00
_cell.angle_gamma   90.00
#
_symmetry.space_group_name_H-M   'P 1'
#
loop_
_entity.id
_entity.type
_entity.pdbx_description
1 polymer ?
#
loop_
_entity_poly.entity_id
_entity_poly.type
_entity_poly.pdbx_seq_one_letter_code
_entity_poly.pdbx_strand_id
1 'polypeptide(L)' 'MKKKIEYPRMWGYTIIGEDKEKMKNAVKECIDNQECEVKDSKSHGKYHSQKFEAYVTSEEERNEFFKRLQQHKDIKFVL' A
#
# COMPACT_ATOMS: atom_id res chain seq x y z
N MET A 1 -2.14 13.69 24.77
CA MET A 1 -3.26 12.78 24.38
C MET A 1 -2.80 11.91 23.22
N LYS A 2 -2.64 10.59 23.42
CA LYS A 2 -2.34 9.65 22.31
C LYS A 2 -3.63 9.49 21.50
N LYS A 3 -3.66 9.91 20.24
CA LYS A 3 -4.78 9.66 19.32
C LYS A 3 -4.95 8.14 19.24
N LYS A 4 -6.02 7.62 19.85
CA LYS A 4 -6.43 6.24 19.63
C LYS A 4 -6.91 6.18 18.19
N ILE A 5 -6.18 5.45 17.34
CA ILE A 5 -6.64 5.19 15.99
C ILE A 5 -7.80 4.22 16.12
N GLU A 6 -8.97 4.61 15.62
CA GLU A 6 -10.15 3.74 15.60
C GLU A 6 -10.06 2.83 14.37
N TYR A 7 -10.17 1.54 14.65
CA TYR A 7 -10.23 0.46 13.67
C TYR A 7 -11.59 -0.24 13.80
N PRO A 8 -12.14 -0.86 12.73
CA PRO A 8 -11.56 -0.96 11.39
C PRO A 8 -11.74 0.33 10.58
N ARG A 9 -10.79 0.62 9.68
CA ARG A 9 -10.86 1.81 8.81
C ARG A 9 -10.15 1.58 7.48
N MET A 10 -10.49 2.41 6.49
CA MET A 10 -9.68 2.52 5.28
C MET A 10 -8.39 3.27 5.59
N TRP A 11 -7.26 2.68 5.20
CA TRP A 11 -5.93 3.24 5.32
C TRP A 11 -5.33 3.45 3.93
N GLY A 12 -4.96 4.69 3.63
CA GLY A 12 -4.29 5.04 2.39
C GLY A 12 -2.79 4.79 2.49
N TYR A 13 -2.25 3.93 1.65
CA TYR A 13 -0.82 3.71 1.46
C TYR A 13 -0.36 4.34 0.16
N THR A 14 0.86 4.82 0.12
CA THR A 14 1.51 5.26 -1.11
C THR A 14 2.71 4.39 -1.39
N ILE A 15 2.71 3.69 -2.50
CA ILE A 15 3.83 2.86 -2.94
C ILE A 15 4.54 3.51 -4.11
N ILE A 16 5.85 3.31 -4.17
CA ILE A 16 6.72 3.82 -5.23
C ILE A 16 7.56 2.67 -5.74
N GLY A 17 7.60 2.49 -7.05
CA GLY A 17 8.35 1.44 -7.72
C GLY A 17 8.64 1.82 -9.16
N GLU A 18 9.19 0.89 -9.93
CA GLU A 18 9.57 1.14 -11.33
C GLU A 18 8.52 0.67 -12.33
N ASP A 19 7.58 -0.20 -11.90
CA ASP A 19 6.62 -0.85 -12.78
C ASP A 19 5.22 -0.84 -12.16
N LYS A 20 4.35 0.00 -12.71
CA LYS A 20 3.00 0.26 -12.19
C LYS A 20 2.09 -0.98 -12.16
N GLU A 21 2.28 -1.91 -13.10
CA GLU A 21 1.45 -3.11 -13.18
C GLU A 21 1.89 -4.13 -12.15
N LYS A 22 3.22 -4.33 -12.02
CA LYS A 22 3.77 -5.22 -10.98
C LYS A 22 3.49 -4.69 -9.59
N MET A 23 3.59 -3.39 -9.37
CA MET A 23 3.20 -2.74 -8.12
C MET A 23 1.73 -3.01 -7.77
N LYS A 24 0.83 -2.87 -8.75
CA LYS A 24 -0.60 -3.15 -8.54
C LYS A 24 -0.86 -4.62 -8.18
N ASN A 25 -0.17 -5.56 -8.84
CA ASN A 25 -0.24 -6.98 -8.49
C ASN A 25 0.35 -7.26 -7.11
N ALA A 26 1.52 -6.69 -6.79
CA ALA A 26 2.16 -6.82 -5.49
C ALA A 26 1.25 -6.34 -4.36
N VAL A 27 0.54 -5.22 -4.55
CA VAL A 27 -0.47 -4.75 -3.60
C VAL A 27 -1.51 -5.85 -3.42
N LYS A 28 -2.20 -6.25 -4.49
CA LYS A 28 -3.25 -7.28 -4.43
C LYS A 28 -2.77 -8.57 -3.74
N GLU A 29 -1.55 -9.01 -3.97
CA GLU A 29 -0.96 -10.16 -3.28
C GLU A 29 -0.71 -9.89 -1.79
N CYS A 30 -0.23 -8.70 -1.42
CA CYS A 30 0.06 -8.34 -0.03
C CYS A 30 -1.19 -8.19 0.85
N ILE A 31 -2.27 -7.64 0.27
CA ILE A 31 -3.56 -7.37 0.94
C ILE A 31 -4.61 -8.47 0.68
N ASP A 32 -4.17 -9.68 0.34
CA ASP A 32 -5.03 -10.87 0.19
C ASP A 32 -6.21 -10.67 -0.79
N ASN A 33 -5.97 -10.00 -1.92
CA ASN A 33 -6.98 -9.68 -2.94
C ASN A 33 -8.19 -8.87 -2.44
N GLN A 34 -8.06 -8.17 -1.31
CA GLN A 34 -9.09 -7.25 -0.85
C GLN A 34 -9.37 -6.18 -1.92
N GLU A 35 -10.63 -5.75 -2.01
CA GLU A 35 -11.03 -4.68 -2.92
C GLU A 35 -10.33 -3.37 -2.52
N CYS A 36 -9.28 -3.03 -3.25
CA CYS A 36 -8.49 -1.84 -3.02
C CYS A 36 -8.38 -1.02 -4.28
N GLU A 37 -8.76 0.25 -4.17
CA GLU A 37 -8.72 1.19 -5.27
C GLU A 37 -7.31 1.75 -5.42
N VAL A 38 -6.56 1.23 -6.39
CA VAL A 38 -5.22 1.74 -6.73
C VAL A 38 -5.37 2.92 -7.69
N LYS A 39 -5.02 4.11 -7.22
CA LYS A 39 -4.95 5.37 -7.96
C LYS A 39 -3.50 5.69 -8.31
N ASP A 40 -3.23 5.82 -9.61
CA ASP A 40 -1.96 6.36 -10.09
C ASP A 40 -1.82 7.82 -9.66
N SER A 41 -0.74 8.17 -8.97
CA SER A 41 -0.51 9.55 -8.48
C SER A 41 0.42 10.31 -9.41
N LYS A 42 1.70 9.91 -9.48
CA LYS A 42 2.73 10.61 -10.25
C LYS A 42 3.74 9.63 -10.82
N SER A 43 4.16 9.89 -12.04
CA SER A 43 5.25 9.18 -12.69
C SER A 43 6.39 10.17 -12.90
N HIS A 44 7.59 9.84 -12.44
CA HIS A 44 8.78 10.67 -12.62
C HIS A 44 9.88 9.82 -13.25
N GLY A 45 10.05 9.97 -14.56
CA GLY A 45 10.97 9.15 -15.34
C GLY A 45 10.61 7.67 -15.27
N LYS A 46 11.52 6.86 -14.73
CA LYS A 46 11.36 5.41 -14.55
C LYS A 46 10.61 4.99 -13.28
N TYR A 47 10.31 5.93 -12.38
CA TYR A 47 9.62 5.62 -11.13
C TYR A 47 8.16 6.05 -11.18
N HIS A 48 7.27 5.18 -10.71
CA HIS A 48 5.84 5.41 -10.59
C HIS A 48 5.44 5.38 -9.13
N SER A 49 4.58 6.32 -8.75
CA SER A 49 3.94 6.36 -7.43
C SER A 49 2.45 6.08 -7.58
N GLN A 50 1.97 5.14 -6.78
CA GLN A 50 0.57 4.74 -6.74
C GLN A 50 0.08 4.84 -5.31
N LYS A 51 -1.15 5.31 -5.15
CA LYS A 51 -1.83 5.34 -3.86
C LYS A 51 -2.93 4.31 -3.89
N PHE A 52 -3.12 3.60 -2.80
CA PHE A 52 -4.25 2.71 -2.66
C PHE A 52 -4.79 2.73 -1.25
N GLU A 53 -6.06 2.40 -1.12
CA GLU A 53 -6.74 2.34 0.17
C GLU A 53 -7.02 0.88 0.50
N ALA A 54 -6.53 0.42 1.65
CA ALA A 54 -6.81 -0.91 2.17
C ALA A 54 -7.59 -0.82 3.47
N TYR A 55 -8.57 -1.70 3.61
CA TYR A 55 -9.28 -1.87 4.86
C TYR A 55 -8.34 -2.54 5.86
N VAL A 56 -8.11 -1.86 6.98
CA VAL A 56 -7.32 -2.38 8.10
C VAL A 56 -8.19 -2.45 9.34
N THR A 57 -8.18 -3.60 9.98
CA THR A 57 -8.98 -3.94 11.16
C THR A 57 -8.21 -3.76 12.46
N SER A 58 -6.89 -3.64 12.40
CA SER A 58 -6.02 -3.46 13.56
C SER A 58 -4.68 -2.82 13.18
N GLU A 59 -3.98 -2.30 14.18
CA GLU A 59 -2.62 -1.75 13.99
C GLU A 59 -1.63 -2.83 13.54
N GLU A 60 -1.79 -4.06 14.03
CA GLU A 60 -0.98 -5.21 13.62
C GLU A 60 -1.14 -5.51 12.13
N GLU A 61 -2.37 -5.57 11.63
CA GLU A 61 -2.67 -5.79 10.21
C GLU A 61 -2.10 -4.67 9.34
N ARG A 62 -2.25 -3.41 9.77
CA ARG A 62 -1.62 -2.26 9.11
C ARG A 62 -0.10 -2.41 9.02
N ASN A 63 0.55 -2.76 10.12
CA ASN A 63 2.01 -2.95 10.16
C ASN A 63 2.46 -4.14 9.31
N GLU A 64 1.67 -5.21 9.28
CA GLU A 64 1.93 -6.38 8.44
C GLU A 64 1.86 -6.00 6.96
N PHE A 65 0.79 -5.32 6.53
CA PHE A 65 0.66 -4.84 5.15
C PHE A 65 1.83 -3.95 4.76
N PHE A 66 2.20 -2.98 5.60
CA PHE A 66 3.35 -2.11 5.35
C PHE A 66 4.65 -2.92 5.16
N LYS A 67 4.90 -3.90 6.02
CA LYS A 67 6.10 -4.76 5.93
C LYS A 67 6.08 -5.64 4.68
N ARG A 68 4.95 -6.29 4.36
CA ARG A 68 4.82 -7.13 3.16
C ARG A 68 5.09 -6.32 1.90
N LEU A 69 4.49 -5.14 1.79
CA LEU A 69 4.70 -4.22 0.67
C LEU A 69 6.16 -3.78 0.58
N GLN A 70 6.78 -3.41 1.72
CA GLN A 70 8.17 -2.98 1.76
C GLN A 70 9.15 -4.11 1.41
N GLN A 71 8.81 -5.37 1.72
CA GLN A 71 9.61 -6.54 1.37
C GLN A 71 9.41 -6.99 -0.08
N HIS A 72 8.38 -6.50 -0.76
CA HIS A 72 8.09 -6.90 -2.14
C HIS A 72 9.13 -6.32 -3.11
N LYS A 73 9.76 -7.17 -3.92
CA LYS A 73 10.83 -6.79 -4.87
C LYS A 73 10.45 -5.67 -5.85
N ASP A 74 9.17 -5.61 -6.22
CA ASP A 74 8.62 -4.64 -7.19
C ASP A 74 8.25 -3.29 -6.55
N ILE A 75 8.26 -3.20 -5.22
CA ILE A 75 7.99 -1.98 -4.47
C ILE A 75 9.31 -1.49 -3.87
N LYS A 76 9.72 -0.27 -4.25
CA LYS A 76 10.96 0.34 -3.75
C LYS A 76 10.72 1.08 -2.44
N PHE A 77 9.59 1.78 -2.33
CA PHE A 77 9.23 2.54 -1.14
C PHE A 77 7.75 2.44 -0.84
N VAL A 78 7.42 2.49 0.45
CA VAL A 78 6.05 2.57 0.97
C VAL A 78 6.00 3.78 1.92
N LEU A 79 4.95 4.58 1.81
CA LEU A 79 4.70 5.82 2.56
C LEU A 79 3.29 5.78 3.17
#